data_AF-A0A7Y5KT06-F1
#
_entry.id   AF-A0A7Y5KT06-F1
#
_cell.length_a   1.000
_cell.length_b   1.000
_cell.length_c   1.000
_cell.angle_alpha   90.00
_cell.angle_beta   90.00
_cell.angle_gamma   90.00
#
_symmetry.space_group_name_H-M   'P 1'
#
loop_
_entity.id
_entity.type
_entity.pdbx_description
1 polymer ?
#
loop_
_entity_poly.entity_id
_entity_poly.type
_entity_poly.pdbx_seq_one_letter_code
_entity_poly.pdbx_strand_id
1 'polypeptide(L)'
;MRFWPFGKDKEPKDVEFVSRVVSGTTRDGSIVRAKVTVSLQEALTSRGADEIVDDAARGLAAALSSAEEPNALVGQEAVLARDTLARMKPRQEVRGVDVVALHIVSESAILTPRPISSNPPAAHAPISSRPPSGGSSRPSPPGPRRPSSSSQMLAVRDSRLIPEGASVETAAYAIVPLLRDASTRVLVGILRACDLVIVRGMRLDSSSSDDLGDLVPASTAAPGRFADERRDELSRWEDKLGRRKIDGLRTEASAIVCYFLHTSLTRADVESKVSTALLEAAAHSAFEEEGPLSELPRYLGHAGDPTDELAAKVLSVLKESSDVLGSFTVMLTPVLASLQEDFAFASRQIKLSGVKA
;
A
#
# COMPACT_ATOMS: atom_id res chain seq x y z
N MET A 1 21.70 5.92 -8.11
CA MET A 1 22.07 4.55 -8.55
C MET A 1 21.25 4.22 -9.79
N ARG A 2 21.86 3.69 -10.86
CA ARG A 2 21.17 3.32 -12.10
C ARG A 2 20.76 1.86 -12.00
N PHE A 3 19.47 1.56 -12.13
CA PHE A 3 18.96 0.18 -12.15
C PHE A 3 18.43 -0.12 -13.55
N TRP A 4 19.06 -1.07 -14.23
CA TRP A 4 18.62 -1.63 -15.51
C TRP A 4 18.13 -3.06 -15.27
N PRO A 5 17.02 -3.50 -15.89
CA PRO A 5 16.57 -4.88 -15.75
C PRO A 5 17.57 -5.81 -16.47
N PHE A 6 18.05 -6.78 -15.70
CA PHE A 6 19.20 -7.64 -15.97
C PHE A 6 19.25 -8.27 -17.37
N GLY A 7 20.47 -8.30 -17.92
CA GLY A 7 20.90 -9.07 -19.09
C GLY A 7 22.32 -8.63 -19.45
N LYS A 8 23.31 -9.52 -19.34
CA LYS A 8 24.73 -9.25 -19.62
C LYS A 8 25.05 -9.16 -21.13
N ASP A 9 24.05 -8.94 -21.97
CA ASP A 9 24.22 -8.83 -23.40
C ASP A 9 24.35 -7.35 -23.76
N LYS A 10 25.52 -7.00 -24.32
CA LYS A 10 25.93 -5.65 -24.71
C LYS A 10 25.15 -5.09 -25.90
N GLU A 11 23.96 -5.60 -26.17
CA GLU A 11 23.10 -5.04 -27.19
C GLU A 11 22.37 -3.82 -26.62
N PRO A 12 22.35 -2.69 -27.33
CA PRO A 12 21.59 -1.52 -26.91
C PRO A 12 20.13 -1.94 -26.80
N LYS A 13 19.63 -2.06 -25.57
CA LYS A 13 18.21 -2.33 -25.33
C LYS A 13 17.41 -1.08 -25.64
N ASP A 14 16.44 -1.24 -26.52
CA ASP A 14 15.38 -0.29 -26.78
C ASP A 14 14.52 -0.14 -25.51
N VAL A 15 14.38 1.09 -25.04
CA VAL A 15 13.75 1.44 -23.77
C VAL A 15 12.52 2.30 -24.03
N GLU A 16 11.36 1.83 -23.59
CA GLU A 16 10.07 2.53 -23.74
C GLU A 16 9.73 3.43 -22.54
N PHE A 17 10.35 3.16 -21.39
CA PHE A 17 10.20 3.99 -20.18
C PHE A 17 11.45 3.92 -19.32
N VAL A 18 11.72 5.00 -18.60
CA VAL A 18 12.89 5.12 -17.73
C VAL A 18 12.50 5.83 -16.44
N SER A 19 13.00 5.35 -15.30
CA SER A 19 12.68 5.91 -13.99
C SER A 19 13.92 6.31 -13.21
N ARG A 20 13.77 7.30 -12.32
CA ARG A 20 14.83 7.70 -11.39
C ARG A 20 14.25 8.15 -10.05
N VAL A 21 14.92 7.74 -8.97
CA VAL A 21 14.63 8.26 -7.63
C VAL A 21 15.34 9.60 -7.46
N VAL A 22 14.58 10.60 -7.05
CA VAL A 22 15.02 11.98 -6.83
C VAL A 22 14.81 12.30 -5.35
N SER A 23 15.85 12.79 -4.69
CA SER A 23 15.74 13.36 -3.35
C SER A 23 15.93 14.87 -3.44
N GLY A 24 15.11 15.63 -2.73
CA GLY A 24 15.22 17.08 -2.61
C GLY A 24 15.05 17.51 -1.15
N THR A 25 15.47 18.72 -0.86
CA THR A 25 15.28 19.35 0.45
C THR A 25 14.36 20.54 0.27
N THR A 26 13.22 20.55 0.96
CA THR A 26 12.25 21.67 1.00
C THR A 26 12.84 22.86 1.75
N ARG A 27 12.19 24.03 1.72
CA ARG A 27 12.72 25.26 2.34
C ARG A 27 12.83 25.16 3.86
N ASP A 28 11.95 24.41 4.50
CA ASP A 28 12.00 24.09 5.94
C ASP A 28 13.12 23.10 6.31
N GLY A 29 13.88 22.60 5.34
CA GLY A 29 14.97 21.65 5.55
C GLY A 29 14.54 20.18 5.61
N SER A 30 13.25 19.87 5.40
CA SER A 30 12.77 18.49 5.34
C SER A 30 13.29 17.78 4.08
N ILE A 31 13.64 16.50 4.19
CA ILE A 31 14.10 15.69 3.05
C ILE A 31 12.91 14.96 2.46
N VAL A 32 12.65 15.18 1.18
CA VAL A 32 11.57 14.54 0.43
C VAL A 32 12.18 13.69 -0.68
N ARG A 33 11.60 12.51 -0.91
CA ARG A 33 12.01 11.58 -1.95
C ARG A 33 10.83 11.21 -2.82
N ALA A 34 11.05 11.18 -4.12
CA ALA A 34 10.07 10.80 -5.12
C ALA A 34 10.73 9.95 -6.22
N LYS A 35 9.93 9.21 -6.98
CA LYS A 35 10.38 8.52 -8.20
C LYS A 35 9.72 9.21 -9.39
N VAL A 36 10.54 9.72 -10.31
CA VAL A 36 10.07 10.21 -11.61
C VAL A 36 10.17 9.08 -12.62
N THR A 37 9.15 8.91 -13.45
CA THR A 37 9.13 7.98 -14.58
C THR A 37 8.79 8.75 -15.84
N VAL A 38 9.59 8.58 -16.88
CA VAL A 38 9.33 9.17 -18.20
C VAL A 38 8.90 8.06 -19.14
N SER A 39 7.70 8.21 -19.70
CA SER A 39 7.21 7.40 -20.81
C SER A 39 7.68 7.99 -22.12
N LEU A 40 8.29 7.18 -22.98
CA LEU A 40 8.78 7.62 -24.28
C LEU A 40 7.75 7.34 -25.39
N GLN A 41 7.75 8.16 -26.43
CA GLN A 41 6.85 7.98 -27.58
C GLN A 41 7.30 6.81 -28.47
N GLU A 42 8.60 6.65 -28.62
CA GLU A 42 9.25 5.52 -29.29
C GLU A 42 10.38 5.01 -28.40
N ALA A 43 10.76 3.74 -28.59
CA ALA A 43 11.84 3.16 -27.81
C ALA A 43 13.18 3.83 -28.15
N LEU A 44 13.95 4.18 -27.12
CA LEU A 44 15.25 4.83 -27.28
C LEU A 44 16.38 3.94 -26.79
N THR A 45 17.59 4.24 -27.27
CA THR A 45 18.80 3.68 -26.67
C THR A 45 18.88 4.06 -25.19
N SER A 46 19.49 3.18 -24.39
CA SER A 46 19.66 3.38 -22.95
C SER A 46 20.28 4.74 -22.59
N ARG A 47 21.25 5.21 -23.39
CA ARG A 47 21.88 6.52 -23.21
C ARG A 47 20.90 7.67 -23.47
N GLY A 48 20.11 7.60 -24.52
CA GLY A 48 19.11 8.64 -24.84
C GLY A 48 18.02 8.74 -23.77
N ALA A 49 17.52 7.59 -23.30
CA ALA A 49 16.56 7.53 -22.20
C ALA A 49 17.15 8.10 -20.89
N ASP A 50 18.41 7.80 -20.58
CA ASP A 50 19.11 8.34 -19.41
C ASP A 50 19.23 9.86 -19.45
N GLU A 51 19.57 10.44 -20.60
CA GLU A 51 19.66 11.91 -20.74
C GLU A 51 18.30 12.60 -20.52
N ILE A 52 17.20 11.95 -20.93
CA ILE A 52 15.84 12.44 -20.73
C ILE A 52 15.42 12.34 -19.25
N VAL A 53 15.62 11.19 -18.61
CA VAL A 53 15.25 11.02 -17.19
C VAL A 53 16.09 11.93 -16.29
N ASP A 54 17.33 12.25 -16.68
CA ASP A 54 18.17 13.20 -15.96
C ASP A 54 17.62 14.63 -16.02
N ASP A 55 17.01 15.01 -17.13
CA ASP A 55 16.34 16.30 -17.27
C ASP A 55 15.07 16.38 -16.42
N ALA A 56 14.25 15.32 -16.48
CA ALA A 56 13.07 15.19 -15.62
C ALA A 56 13.46 15.20 -14.13
N ALA A 57 14.51 14.47 -13.75
CA ALA A 57 14.99 14.42 -12.37
C ALA A 57 15.46 15.79 -11.86
N ARG A 58 16.15 16.58 -12.70
CA ARG A 58 16.53 17.96 -12.35
C ARG A 58 15.30 18.87 -12.19
N GLY A 59 14.32 18.75 -13.09
CA GLY A 59 13.06 19.49 -13.01
C GLY A 59 12.29 19.20 -11.72
N LEU A 60 12.17 17.91 -11.37
CA LEU A 60 11.52 17.48 -10.14
C LEU A 60 12.30 17.93 -8.90
N ALA A 61 13.63 17.79 -8.88
CA ALA A 61 14.45 18.24 -7.75
C ALA A 61 14.28 19.75 -7.47
N ALA A 62 14.23 20.57 -8.52
CA ALA A 62 13.98 22.00 -8.40
C ALA A 62 12.56 22.28 -7.85
N ALA A 63 11.55 21.52 -8.26
CA ALA A 63 10.19 21.64 -7.73
C ALA A 63 10.14 21.28 -6.24
N LEU A 64 10.75 20.17 -5.84
CA LEU A 64 10.83 19.75 -4.43
C LEU A 64 11.50 20.82 -3.57
N SER A 65 12.62 21.40 -4.03
CA SER A 65 13.34 22.45 -3.29
C SER A 65 12.65 23.81 -3.27
N SER A 66 11.66 24.03 -4.13
CA SER A 66 10.87 25.27 -4.13
C SER A 66 9.71 25.25 -3.13
N ALA A 67 9.32 24.07 -2.64
CA ALA A 67 8.20 23.93 -1.71
C ALA A 67 8.57 24.44 -0.32
N GLU A 68 7.62 25.13 0.32
CA GLU A 68 7.79 25.67 1.67
C GLU A 68 7.88 24.55 2.71
N GLU A 69 6.93 23.61 2.65
CA GLU A 69 6.82 22.48 3.56
C GLU A 69 6.58 21.17 2.79
N PRO A 70 7.05 20.03 3.30
CA PRO A 70 6.91 18.73 2.64
C PRO A 70 5.45 18.25 2.56
N ASN A 71 4.60 18.66 3.51
CA ASN A 71 3.18 18.31 3.51
C ASN A 71 2.41 18.94 2.34
N ALA A 72 2.89 20.07 1.81
CA ALA A 72 2.30 20.69 0.62
C ALA A 72 2.53 19.87 -0.66
N LEU A 73 3.48 18.92 -0.63
CA LEU A 73 3.82 18.10 -1.78
C LEU A 73 3.02 16.79 -1.83
N VAL A 74 2.72 16.19 -0.67
CA VAL A 74 2.03 14.89 -0.60
C VAL A 74 0.63 14.99 -1.19
N GLY A 75 0.29 14.11 -2.14
CA GLY A 75 -0.99 14.17 -2.86
C GLY A 75 -1.01 15.13 -4.06
N GLN A 76 0.09 15.85 -4.32
CA GLN A 76 0.26 16.73 -5.47
C GLN A 76 1.10 16.10 -6.59
N GLU A 77 1.21 14.77 -6.64
CA GLU A 77 2.09 14.07 -7.57
C GLU A 77 1.75 14.36 -9.03
N ALA A 78 0.45 14.44 -9.37
CA ALA A 78 0.01 14.80 -10.72
C ALA A 78 0.39 16.24 -11.11
N VAL A 79 0.34 17.16 -10.14
CA VAL A 79 0.76 18.57 -10.35
C VAL A 79 2.28 18.63 -10.53
N LEU A 80 3.04 17.96 -9.67
CA LEU A 80 4.50 17.86 -9.78
C LEU A 80 4.95 17.21 -11.08
N ALA A 81 4.23 16.20 -11.56
CA ALA A 81 4.50 15.55 -12.83
C ALA A 81 4.33 16.51 -14.02
N ARG A 82 3.21 17.26 -14.05
CA ARG A 82 2.95 18.30 -15.05
C ARG A 82 4.00 19.42 -14.99
N ASP A 83 4.34 19.89 -13.79
CA ASP A 83 5.32 20.95 -13.59
C ASP A 83 6.74 20.49 -13.97
N THR A 84 7.07 19.24 -13.70
CA THR A 84 8.33 18.62 -14.14
C THR A 84 8.40 18.59 -15.65
N LEU A 85 7.35 18.12 -16.32
CA LEU A 85 7.27 18.10 -17.78
C LEU A 85 7.39 19.51 -18.39
N ALA A 86 6.74 20.52 -17.78
CA ALA A 86 6.82 21.90 -18.25
C ALA A 86 8.23 22.53 -18.08
N ARG A 87 9.04 22.03 -17.14
CA ARG A 87 10.42 22.48 -16.89
C ARG A 87 11.45 21.76 -17.76
N MET A 88 11.11 20.60 -18.32
CA MET A 88 11.97 19.89 -19.25
C MET A 88 12.09 20.66 -20.57
N LYS A 89 13.22 20.50 -21.26
CA LYS A 89 13.32 21.01 -22.64
C LYS A 89 12.28 20.29 -23.51
N PRO A 90 11.51 21.00 -24.36
CA PRO A 90 10.57 20.37 -25.27
C PRO A 90 11.26 19.28 -26.10
N ARG A 91 10.75 18.06 -26.01
CA ARG A 91 11.27 16.86 -26.67
C ARG A 91 10.09 16.08 -27.23
N GLN A 92 10.13 15.74 -28.52
CA GLN A 92 9.06 14.95 -29.15
C GLN A 92 9.06 13.51 -28.63
N GLU A 93 10.21 13.05 -28.15
CA GLU A 93 10.43 11.69 -27.66
C GLU A 93 9.69 11.39 -26.35
N VAL A 94 9.17 12.42 -25.65
CA VAL A 94 8.52 12.27 -24.34
C VAL A 94 7.00 12.22 -24.52
N ARG A 95 6.39 11.08 -24.19
CA ARG A 95 4.93 10.90 -24.16
C ARG A 95 4.32 11.46 -22.88
N GLY A 96 5.00 11.27 -21.75
CA GLY A 96 4.49 11.68 -20.45
C GLY A 96 5.50 11.53 -19.34
N VAL A 97 5.25 12.22 -18.23
CA VAL A 97 6.02 12.15 -17.00
C VAL A 97 5.06 11.81 -15.88
N ASP A 98 5.45 10.85 -15.06
CA ASP A 98 4.73 10.45 -13.85
C ASP A 98 5.65 10.63 -12.64
N VAL A 99 5.10 11.14 -11.54
CA VAL A 99 5.77 11.20 -10.24
C VAL A 99 5.04 10.26 -9.31
N VAL A 100 5.77 9.35 -8.68
CA VAL A 100 5.20 8.34 -7.78
C VAL A 100 6.05 8.19 -6.52
N ALA A 101 5.49 7.55 -5.50
CA ALA A 101 6.16 7.24 -4.24
C ALA A 101 6.79 8.48 -3.58
N LEU A 102 6.10 9.61 -3.62
CA LEU A 102 6.49 10.83 -2.93
C LEU A 102 6.29 10.63 -1.42
N HIS A 103 7.38 10.71 -0.66
CA HIS A 103 7.35 10.57 0.78
C HIS A 103 8.43 11.42 1.46
N ILE A 104 8.17 11.75 2.72
CA ILE A 104 9.09 12.48 3.59
C ILE A 104 10.04 11.44 4.21
N VAL A 105 11.35 11.63 4.02
CA VAL A 105 12.39 10.70 4.48
C VAL A 105 12.85 11.04 5.90
N SER A 106 12.85 12.33 6.27
CA SER A 106 13.19 12.78 7.61
C SER A 106 12.57 14.15 7.90
N GLU A 107 12.01 14.31 9.10
CA GLU A 107 11.80 15.63 9.71
C GLU A 107 13.17 16.11 10.21
N SER A 108 13.67 17.22 9.66
CA SER A 108 14.88 17.84 10.20
C SER A 108 14.61 18.26 11.65
N ALA A 109 15.29 17.61 12.60
CA ALA A 109 15.28 17.96 14.02
C ALA A 109 16.02 19.29 14.24
N ILE A 110 15.39 20.41 13.86
CA ILE A 110 15.85 21.74 14.22
C ILE A 110 15.10 22.17 15.48
N LEU A 111 15.82 22.04 16.60
CA LEU A 111 15.64 22.65 17.92
C LEU A 111 14.49 23.67 18.05
N THR A 112 13.40 23.28 18.71
CA THR A 112 12.34 24.18 19.20
C THR A 112 12.79 25.04 20.38
N PRO A 113 12.22 26.25 20.52
CA PRO A 113 11.30 26.47 21.64
C PRO A 113 9.91 26.96 21.18
N ARG A 114 8.86 26.29 21.68
CA ARG A 114 7.43 26.70 21.68
C ARG A 114 7.11 27.49 22.97
N PRO A 115 5.89 28.04 23.21
CA PRO A 115 4.70 28.27 22.36
C PRO A 115 4.11 29.71 22.49
N ILE A 116 2.94 30.07 21.89
CA ILE A 116 1.60 30.12 22.56
C ILE A 116 0.48 30.59 21.56
N SER A 117 -0.71 29.93 21.60
CA SER A 117 -2.12 30.41 21.35
C SER A 117 -2.59 30.82 19.93
N SER A 118 -3.85 30.72 19.45
CA SER A 118 -5.17 30.16 19.87
C SER A 118 -6.21 30.27 18.72
N ASN A 119 -6.95 29.19 18.44
CA ASN A 119 -8.41 29.04 18.11
C ASN A 119 -9.19 29.80 16.97
N PRO A 120 -10.35 29.23 16.49
CA PRO A 120 -10.97 29.27 15.12
C PRO A 120 -12.25 30.19 15.05
N PRO A 121 -13.30 30.08 14.14
CA PRO A 121 -13.69 29.13 13.05
C PRO A 121 -14.41 29.72 11.76
N ALA A 122 -14.86 28.85 10.80
CA ALA A 122 -16.28 28.70 10.34
C ALA A 122 -16.51 28.10 8.90
N ALA A 123 -17.36 27.06 8.88
CA ALA A 123 -18.41 26.59 7.95
C ALA A 123 -18.49 26.96 6.44
N HIS A 124 -18.79 25.95 5.59
CA HIS A 124 -19.86 25.95 4.56
C HIS A 124 -20.24 24.51 4.12
N ALA A 125 -21.52 24.31 3.79
CA ALA A 125 -22.18 23.05 3.39
C ALA A 125 -22.62 23.10 1.89
N PRO A 126 -23.53 22.21 1.39
CA PRO A 126 -23.24 21.04 0.55
C PRO A 126 -23.70 21.18 -0.92
N ILE A 127 -23.24 20.30 -1.83
CA ILE A 127 -23.88 20.11 -3.15
C ILE A 127 -24.03 18.62 -3.46
N SER A 128 -25.28 18.26 -3.78
CA SER A 128 -25.80 16.97 -4.23
C SER A 128 -25.88 16.94 -5.76
N SER A 129 -25.59 15.80 -6.39
CA SER A 129 -26.39 15.28 -7.52
C SER A 129 -26.06 13.83 -7.87
N ARG A 130 -27.14 13.07 -8.10
CA ARG A 130 -27.25 11.65 -8.47
C ARG A 130 -27.06 11.45 -10.00
N PRO A 131 -26.96 10.18 -10.49
CA PRO A 131 -26.47 9.80 -11.82
C PRO A 131 -27.59 9.57 -12.85
N PRO A 132 -27.24 9.11 -14.06
CA PRO A 132 -28.07 8.10 -14.72
C PRO A 132 -27.31 6.87 -15.25
N SER A 133 -28.06 5.77 -15.26
CA SER A 133 -27.82 4.46 -15.84
C SER A 133 -28.01 4.44 -17.36
N GLY A 134 -27.46 3.43 -18.07
CA GLY A 134 -27.92 3.07 -19.43
C GLY A 134 -26.89 2.28 -20.25
N GLY A 135 -27.22 1.03 -20.59
CA GLY A 135 -26.29 0.03 -21.12
C GLY A 135 -26.11 -0.01 -22.63
N SER A 136 -25.17 -0.86 -23.06
CA SER A 136 -25.12 -1.46 -24.40
C SER A 136 -24.15 -2.64 -24.40
N SER A 137 -24.66 -3.80 -24.80
CA SER A 137 -23.98 -5.08 -24.99
C SER A 137 -23.20 -5.09 -26.31
N ARG A 138 -21.91 -5.45 -26.26
CA ARG A 138 -21.09 -5.84 -27.43
C ARG A 138 -20.11 -6.96 -27.03
N PRO A 139 -19.75 -7.87 -27.96
CA PRO A 139 -19.02 -9.09 -27.64
C PRO A 139 -17.50 -8.83 -27.52
N SER A 140 -16.89 -9.47 -26.53
CA SER A 140 -15.47 -9.32 -26.18
C SER A 140 -14.53 -10.10 -27.12
N PRO A 141 -13.37 -9.54 -27.52
CA PRO A 141 -12.28 -10.30 -28.11
C PRO A 141 -11.53 -11.13 -27.05
N PRO A 142 -10.74 -12.16 -27.44
CA PRO A 142 -10.07 -13.06 -26.51
C PRO A 142 -9.10 -12.30 -25.61
N GLY A 143 -9.31 -12.44 -24.30
CA GLY A 143 -8.62 -11.66 -23.28
C GLY A 143 -7.11 -11.95 -23.21
N PRO A 144 -6.27 -10.94 -22.96
CA PRO A 144 -4.88 -11.16 -22.61
C PRO A 144 -4.81 -11.92 -21.28
N ARG A 145 -4.03 -13.01 -21.24
CA ARG A 145 -3.63 -13.67 -19.99
C ARG A 145 -2.94 -12.62 -19.11
N ARG A 146 -3.68 -12.07 -18.15
CA ARG A 146 -3.17 -11.08 -17.20
C ARG A 146 -2.26 -11.80 -16.19
N PRO A 147 -1.11 -11.23 -15.84
CA PRO A 147 -0.36 -11.71 -14.70
C PRO A 147 -1.19 -11.40 -13.44
N SER A 148 -1.62 -12.45 -12.74
CA SER A 148 -2.38 -12.40 -11.48
C SER A 148 -1.58 -11.87 -10.29
N SER A 149 -0.73 -10.85 -10.50
CA SER A 149 0.09 -10.28 -9.45
C SER A 149 -0.54 -8.99 -8.93
N SER A 150 -1.48 -9.18 -8.00
CA SER A 150 -2.27 -8.18 -7.28
C SER A 150 -1.47 -7.28 -6.32
N SER A 151 -0.15 -7.21 -6.45
CA SER A 151 0.68 -6.47 -5.49
C SER A 151 1.22 -5.22 -6.16
N GLN A 152 0.63 -4.05 -5.88
CA GLN A 152 1.31 -2.76 -6.12
C GLN A 152 2.69 -2.70 -5.43
N MET A 153 2.93 -3.55 -4.43
CA MET A 153 4.27 -3.79 -3.88
C MET A 153 5.30 -4.27 -4.92
N LEU A 154 4.90 -4.86 -6.05
CA LEU A 154 5.80 -5.14 -7.19
C LEU A 154 6.50 -3.87 -7.69
N ALA A 155 5.80 -2.73 -7.70
CA ALA A 155 6.41 -1.45 -8.11
C ALA A 155 7.47 -0.95 -7.11
N VAL A 156 7.44 -1.48 -5.87
CA VAL A 156 8.39 -1.21 -4.79
C VAL A 156 9.46 -2.31 -4.68
N ARG A 157 9.32 -3.46 -5.38
CA ARG A 157 10.26 -4.59 -5.28
C ARG A 157 11.70 -4.27 -5.68
N ASP A 158 11.90 -3.21 -6.46
CA ASP A 158 13.23 -2.84 -6.99
C ASP A 158 13.98 -1.78 -6.14
N SER A 159 13.33 -1.21 -5.12
CA SER A 159 13.99 -0.29 -4.18
C SER A 159 14.04 -0.95 -2.82
N ARG A 160 15.24 -1.11 -2.24
CA ARG A 160 15.38 -1.57 -0.86
C ARG A 160 14.49 -0.70 0.03
N LEU A 161 13.44 -1.31 0.57
CA LEU A 161 12.48 -0.65 1.47
C LEU A 161 13.22 -0.05 2.67
N ILE A 162 14.28 -0.71 3.10
CA ILE A 162 14.99 -0.42 4.34
C ILE A 162 16.48 -0.26 4.04
N PRO A 163 17.09 0.89 4.39
CA PRO A 163 18.53 1.09 4.26
C PRO A 163 19.35 0.06 5.05
N GLU A 164 20.54 -0.30 4.57
CA GLU A 164 21.46 -1.14 5.35
C GLU A 164 21.84 -0.45 6.67
N GLY A 165 21.81 -1.20 7.77
CA GLY A 165 22.08 -0.70 9.11
C GLY A 165 20.98 0.19 9.69
N ALA A 166 19.78 0.20 9.10
CA ALA A 166 18.63 0.92 9.66
C ALA A 166 18.31 0.49 11.10
N SER A 167 17.86 1.43 11.90
CA SER A 167 17.33 1.14 13.24
C SER A 167 16.00 0.38 13.15
N VAL A 168 15.59 -0.25 14.25
CA VAL A 168 14.29 -0.93 14.35
C VAL A 168 13.14 0.01 14.02
N GLU A 169 13.18 1.25 14.51
CA GLU A 169 12.14 2.26 14.29
C GLU A 169 12.09 2.64 12.81
N THR A 170 13.23 2.87 12.19
CA THR A 170 13.31 3.21 10.75
C THR A 170 12.74 2.08 9.89
N ALA A 171 13.09 0.84 10.22
CA ALA A 171 12.55 -0.34 9.53
C ALA A 171 11.05 -0.50 9.76
N ALA A 172 10.56 -0.25 10.99
CA ALA A 172 9.15 -0.27 11.34
C ALA A 172 8.36 0.79 10.55
N TYR A 173 8.81 2.04 10.53
CA TYR A 173 8.17 3.11 9.76
C TYR A 173 8.13 2.81 8.27
N ALA A 174 9.17 2.19 7.71
CA ALA A 174 9.21 1.82 6.30
C ALA A 174 8.12 0.82 5.89
N ILE A 175 7.62 0.00 6.83
CA ILE A 175 6.57 -1.01 6.55
C ILE A 175 5.17 -0.57 6.98
N VAL A 176 5.00 0.59 7.61
CA VAL A 176 3.68 1.12 8.01
C VAL A 176 2.69 1.19 6.83
N PRO A 177 3.07 1.67 5.63
CA PRO A 177 2.15 1.69 4.49
C PRO A 177 1.63 0.30 4.12
N LEU A 178 2.50 -0.72 4.19
CA LEU A 178 2.12 -2.11 3.93
C LEU A 178 1.11 -2.60 4.97
N LEU A 179 1.34 -2.35 6.26
CA LEU A 179 0.41 -2.76 7.32
C LEU A 179 -0.99 -2.14 7.14
N ARG A 180 -1.05 -0.85 6.80
CA ARG A 180 -2.31 -0.13 6.56
C ARG A 180 -3.06 -0.68 5.36
N ASP A 181 -2.36 -0.91 4.25
CA ASP A 181 -2.99 -1.46 3.03
C ASP A 181 -3.41 -2.92 3.22
N ALA A 182 -2.58 -3.74 3.87
CA ALA A 182 -2.91 -5.14 4.16
C ALA A 182 -4.13 -5.24 5.08
N SER A 183 -4.19 -4.43 6.15
CA SER A 183 -5.35 -4.41 7.07
C SER A 183 -6.62 -3.96 6.34
N THR A 184 -6.52 -2.92 5.51
CA THR A 184 -7.65 -2.47 4.67
C THR A 184 -8.09 -3.56 3.69
N ARG A 185 -7.14 -4.28 3.06
CA ARG A 185 -7.43 -5.40 2.15
C ARG A 185 -8.19 -6.52 2.86
N VAL A 186 -7.74 -6.90 4.05
CA VAL A 186 -8.42 -7.91 4.87
C VAL A 186 -9.83 -7.43 5.24
N LEU A 187 -9.97 -6.18 5.69
CA LEU A 187 -11.28 -5.61 6.03
C LEU A 187 -12.24 -5.63 4.84
N VAL A 188 -11.81 -5.16 3.67
CA VAL A 188 -12.65 -5.19 2.45
C VAL A 188 -12.95 -6.63 2.04
N GLY A 189 -12.00 -7.55 2.20
CA GLY A 189 -12.21 -8.99 1.98
C GLY A 189 -13.30 -9.57 2.89
N ILE A 190 -13.26 -9.24 4.18
CA ILE A 190 -14.29 -9.58 5.15
C ILE A 190 -15.64 -9.02 4.73
N LEU A 191 -15.73 -7.74 4.37
CA LEU A 191 -16.98 -7.10 3.99
C LEU A 191 -17.59 -7.71 2.71
N ARG A 192 -16.75 -8.11 1.75
CA ARG A 192 -17.18 -8.86 0.55
C ARG A 192 -17.65 -10.27 0.89
N ALA A 193 -16.96 -10.97 1.77
CA ALA A 193 -17.40 -12.27 2.29
C ALA A 193 -18.77 -12.13 2.99
N CYS A 194 -18.98 -11.07 3.77
CA CYS A 194 -20.28 -10.76 4.36
C CYS A 194 -21.37 -10.55 3.32
N ASP A 195 -21.11 -9.76 2.27
CA ASP A 195 -22.09 -9.54 1.21
C ASP A 195 -22.49 -10.84 0.52
N LEU A 196 -21.52 -11.67 0.16
CA LEU A 196 -21.80 -12.89 -0.59
C LEU A 196 -22.41 -14.00 0.28
N VAL A 197 -21.82 -14.27 1.45
CA VAL A 197 -22.19 -15.41 2.27
C VAL A 197 -23.39 -15.10 3.16
N ILE A 198 -23.42 -13.94 3.80
CA ILE A 198 -24.47 -13.58 4.77
C ILE A 198 -25.64 -12.90 4.05
N VAL A 199 -25.37 -11.83 3.28
CA VAL A 199 -26.45 -11.04 2.67
C VAL A 199 -27.07 -11.78 1.49
N ARG A 200 -26.26 -12.41 0.63
CA ARG A 200 -26.74 -13.16 -0.55
C ARG A 200 -26.92 -14.65 -0.30
N GLY A 201 -26.51 -15.18 0.86
CA GLY A 201 -26.71 -16.59 1.22
C GLY A 201 -25.90 -17.57 0.38
N MET A 202 -24.79 -17.15 -0.23
CA MET A 202 -23.96 -18.02 -1.05
C MET A 202 -23.28 -19.09 -0.20
N ARG A 203 -23.48 -20.36 -0.56
CA ARG A 203 -22.77 -21.49 0.01
C ARG A 203 -21.64 -21.87 -0.93
N LEU A 204 -20.42 -21.72 -0.45
CA LEU A 204 -19.19 -22.01 -1.18
C LEU A 204 -18.54 -23.27 -0.61
N ASP A 205 -17.98 -24.07 -1.50
CA ASP A 205 -17.14 -25.22 -1.17
C ASP A 205 -15.66 -24.91 -1.50
N SER A 206 -14.76 -25.80 -1.08
CA SER A 206 -13.33 -25.63 -1.31
C SER A 206 -12.94 -25.69 -2.80
N SER A 207 -13.76 -26.27 -3.67
CA SER A 207 -13.50 -26.32 -5.11
C SER A 207 -13.69 -24.98 -5.80
N SER A 208 -14.43 -24.07 -5.15
CA SER A 208 -14.71 -22.73 -5.65
C SER A 208 -13.55 -21.75 -5.48
N SER A 209 -12.44 -22.13 -4.81
CA SER A 209 -11.39 -21.19 -4.41
C SER A 209 -10.67 -20.52 -5.58
N ASP A 210 -10.50 -21.24 -6.69
CA ASP A 210 -9.73 -20.76 -7.84
C ASP A 210 -10.41 -19.57 -8.54
N ASP A 211 -11.75 -19.51 -8.50
CA ASP A 211 -12.54 -18.42 -9.08
C ASP A 211 -12.61 -17.18 -8.15
N LEU A 212 -12.24 -17.33 -6.87
CA LEU A 212 -12.32 -16.25 -5.88
C LEU A 212 -11.08 -15.34 -5.88
N GLY A 213 -10.04 -15.67 -6.65
CA GLY A 213 -8.84 -14.84 -6.78
C GLY A 213 -9.14 -13.41 -7.26
N ASP A 214 -10.11 -13.27 -8.17
CA ASP A 214 -10.56 -11.97 -8.68
C ASP A 214 -11.29 -11.11 -7.62
N LEU A 215 -11.70 -11.71 -6.51
CA LEU A 215 -12.36 -11.01 -5.41
C LEU A 215 -11.38 -10.41 -4.41
N VAL A 216 -10.08 -10.75 -4.51
CA VAL A 216 -9.04 -10.15 -3.67
C VAL A 216 -9.02 -8.63 -3.92
N PRO A 217 -9.22 -7.79 -2.89
CA PRO A 217 -9.26 -6.35 -3.08
C PRO A 217 -7.89 -5.83 -3.55
N ALA A 218 -7.84 -5.33 -4.78
CA ALA A 218 -6.68 -4.61 -5.29
C ALA A 218 -6.80 -3.11 -5.02
N SER A 219 -5.64 -2.49 -4.78
CA SER A 219 -5.46 -1.05 -4.65
C SER A 219 -4.81 -0.50 -5.91
N THR A 220 -5.19 0.70 -6.31
CA THR A 220 -4.44 1.54 -7.26
C THR A 220 -3.86 2.79 -6.61
N ALA A 221 -4.21 3.05 -5.35
CA ALA A 221 -3.72 4.16 -4.55
C ALA A 221 -2.20 4.13 -4.29
N ALA A 222 -1.67 5.24 -3.77
CA ALA A 222 -0.33 5.28 -3.21
C ALA A 222 -0.20 4.33 -2.00
N PRO A 223 1.01 3.82 -1.69
CA PRO A 223 1.21 2.95 -0.54
C PRO A 223 0.67 3.57 0.76
N GLY A 224 -0.08 2.77 1.53
CA GLY A 224 -0.71 3.18 2.78
C GLY A 224 -1.98 4.01 2.61
N ARG A 225 -2.45 4.22 1.37
CA ARG A 225 -3.64 5.01 1.04
C ARG A 225 -4.79 4.15 0.53
N PHE A 226 -4.74 2.83 0.67
CA PHE A 226 -5.81 1.97 0.17
C PHE A 226 -7.18 2.28 0.82
N ALA A 227 -7.19 2.67 2.10
CA ALA A 227 -8.41 3.06 2.79
C ALA A 227 -9.06 4.32 2.18
N ASP A 228 -8.26 5.25 1.65
CA ASP A 228 -8.77 6.47 1.02
C ASP A 228 -9.49 6.14 -0.29
N GLU A 229 -8.95 5.21 -1.11
CA GLU A 229 -9.60 4.72 -2.33
C GLU A 229 -10.91 3.98 -2.04
N ARG A 230 -11.03 3.37 -0.85
CA ARG A 230 -12.19 2.59 -0.42
C ARG A 230 -13.14 3.34 0.50
N ARG A 231 -12.96 4.66 0.68
CA ARG A 231 -13.72 5.45 1.66
C ARG A 231 -15.24 5.32 1.52
N ASP A 232 -15.76 5.42 0.30
CA ASP A 232 -17.21 5.32 0.04
C ASP A 232 -17.76 3.90 0.25
N GLU A 233 -16.95 2.87 0.01
CA GLU A 233 -17.30 1.49 0.30
C GLU A 233 -17.35 1.27 1.83
N LEU A 234 -16.32 1.71 2.55
CA LEU A 234 -16.24 1.59 4.00
C LEU A 234 -17.36 2.38 4.71
N SER A 235 -17.65 3.60 4.28
CA SER A 235 -18.74 4.42 4.83
C SER A 235 -20.10 3.74 4.67
N ARG A 236 -20.38 3.15 3.49
CA ARG A 236 -21.63 2.42 3.27
C ARG A 236 -21.76 1.20 4.16
N TRP A 237 -20.66 0.52 4.48
CA TRP A 237 -20.66 -0.61 5.40
C TRP A 237 -20.81 -0.18 6.86
N GLU A 238 -20.22 0.95 7.24
CA GLU A 238 -20.42 1.57 8.55
C GLU A 238 -21.87 1.95 8.79
N ASP A 239 -22.54 2.54 7.81
CA ASP A 239 -23.98 2.86 7.88
C ASP A 239 -24.84 1.59 8.04
N LYS A 240 -24.46 0.48 7.38
CA LYS A 240 -25.22 -0.78 7.39
C LYS A 240 -25.01 -1.62 8.65
N LEU A 241 -23.76 -1.79 9.07
CA LEU A 241 -23.37 -2.68 10.17
C LEU A 241 -23.32 -1.95 11.52
N GLY A 242 -23.18 -0.62 11.48
CA GLY A 242 -22.93 0.22 12.64
C GLY A 242 -21.45 0.26 13.00
N ARG A 243 -21.04 1.42 13.54
CA ARG A 243 -19.66 1.74 13.92
C ARG A 243 -18.99 0.65 14.75
N ARG A 244 -19.66 0.19 15.82
CA ARG A 244 -19.11 -0.81 16.75
C ARG A 244 -18.72 -2.12 16.07
N LYS A 245 -19.50 -2.59 15.09
CA LYS A 245 -19.15 -3.81 14.35
C LYS A 245 -17.95 -3.54 13.45
N ILE A 246 -17.95 -2.42 12.72
CA ILE A 246 -16.82 -2.03 11.86
C ILE A 246 -15.52 -1.89 12.65
N ASP A 247 -15.54 -1.25 13.82
CA ASP A 247 -14.36 -1.12 14.67
C ASP A 247 -13.86 -2.51 15.10
N GLY A 248 -14.76 -3.41 15.54
CA GLY A 248 -14.40 -4.79 15.84
C GLY A 248 -13.78 -5.54 14.65
N LEU A 249 -14.30 -5.36 13.44
CA LEU A 249 -13.73 -5.95 12.22
C LEU A 249 -12.37 -5.33 11.85
N ARG A 250 -12.16 -4.03 12.10
CA ARG A 250 -10.88 -3.34 11.91
C ARG A 250 -9.82 -3.87 12.87
N THR A 251 -10.18 -4.07 14.14
CA THR A 251 -9.29 -4.69 15.13
C THR A 251 -8.86 -6.08 14.66
N GLU A 252 -9.80 -6.91 14.21
CA GLU A 252 -9.51 -8.25 13.69
C GLU A 252 -8.62 -8.25 12.45
N ALA A 253 -8.94 -7.40 11.47
CA ALA A 253 -8.15 -7.25 10.25
C ALA A 253 -6.70 -6.82 10.54
N SER A 254 -6.51 -5.96 11.54
CA SER A 254 -5.19 -5.49 11.95
C SER A 254 -4.43 -6.56 12.75
N ALA A 255 -5.12 -7.30 13.62
CA ALA A 255 -4.53 -8.39 14.42
C ALA A 255 -3.99 -9.53 13.54
N ILE A 256 -4.77 -9.98 12.54
CA ILE A 256 -4.32 -11.02 11.62
C ILE A 256 -3.15 -10.55 10.74
N VAL A 257 -3.12 -9.26 10.38
CA VAL A 257 -1.98 -8.66 9.69
C VAL A 257 -0.71 -8.66 10.54
N CYS A 258 -0.81 -8.30 11.82
CA CYS A 258 0.29 -8.42 12.77
C CYS A 258 0.79 -9.87 12.91
N TYR A 259 -0.13 -10.84 12.93
CA TYR A 259 0.21 -12.26 12.91
C TYR A 259 1.03 -12.64 11.68
N PHE A 260 0.59 -12.27 10.46
CA PHE A 260 1.34 -12.58 9.24
C PHE A 260 2.72 -11.92 9.20
N LEU A 261 2.84 -10.68 9.68
CA LEU A 261 4.15 -10.03 9.81
C LEU A 261 5.04 -10.80 10.78
N HIS A 262 4.54 -11.13 11.98
CA HIS A 262 5.29 -11.87 12.99
C HIS A 262 5.79 -13.22 12.44
N THR A 263 4.90 -14.04 11.89
CA THR A 263 5.25 -15.35 11.33
C THR A 263 6.25 -15.21 10.18
N SER A 264 6.13 -14.17 9.35
CA SER A 264 7.06 -13.95 8.23
C SER A 264 8.45 -13.51 8.71
N LEU A 265 8.54 -12.70 9.76
CA LEU A 265 9.81 -12.33 10.40
C LEU A 265 10.51 -13.55 11.00
N THR A 266 9.76 -14.39 11.74
CA THR A 266 10.27 -15.64 12.30
C THR A 266 10.76 -16.59 11.20
N ARG A 267 9.98 -16.76 10.12
CA ARG A 267 10.36 -17.61 8.97
C ARG A 267 11.56 -17.07 8.21
N ALA A 268 11.70 -15.75 8.13
CA ALA A 268 12.87 -15.12 7.57
C ALA A 268 14.10 -15.29 8.49
N ASP A 269 13.95 -15.79 9.71
CA ASP A 269 15.02 -15.92 10.70
C ASP A 269 15.62 -14.53 11.02
N VAL A 270 14.73 -13.59 11.32
CA VAL A 270 15.04 -12.32 12.00
C VAL A 270 15.07 -12.59 13.49
N GLU A 271 16.04 -12.01 14.21
CA GLU A 271 16.18 -12.21 15.65
C GLU A 271 14.87 -11.89 16.39
N SER A 272 14.49 -12.73 17.36
CA SER A 272 13.21 -12.61 18.08
C SER A 272 13.04 -11.23 18.73
N LYS A 273 14.09 -10.72 19.38
CA LYS A 273 14.06 -9.39 20.00
C LYS A 273 13.80 -8.27 18.99
N VAL A 274 14.47 -8.31 17.84
CA VAL A 274 14.27 -7.36 16.73
C VAL A 274 12.86 -7.48 16.16
N SER A 275 12.39 -8.71 15.95
CA SER A 275 11.07 -8.99 15.39
C SER A 275 9.94 -8.43 16.25
N THR A 276 10.02 -8.63 17.57
CA THR A 276 9.04 -8.10 18.53
C THR A 276 9.06 -6.58 18.57
N ALA A 277 10.25 -5.97 18.72
CA ALA A 277 10.38 -4.51 18.78
C ALA A 277 9.91 -3.84 17.47
N LEU A 278 10.23 -4.44 16.32
CA LEU A 278 9.79 -3.95 15.01
C LEU A 278 8.27 -4.06 14.86
N LEU A 279 7.69 -5.19 15.25
CA LEU A 279 6.24 -5.40 15.20
C LEU A 279 5.49 -4.40 16.07
N GLU A 280 5.95 -4.18 17.32
CA GLU A 280 5.35 -3.23 18.24
C GLU A 280 5.42 -1.80 17.69
N ALA A 281 6.60 -1.35 17.25
CA ALA A 281 6.78 -0.02 16.68
C ALA A 281 5.95 0.19 15.40
N ALA A 282 5.90 -0.81 14.53
CA ALA A 282 5.16 -0.74 13.27
C ALA A 282 3.65 -0.76 13.51
N ALA A 283 3.15 -1.61 14.41
CA ALA A 283 1.74 -1.68 14.76
C ALA A 283 1.26 -0.38 15.42
N HIS A 284 2.03 0.16 16.37
CA HIS A 284 1.71 1.44 17.03
C HIS A 284 1.65 2.61 16.04
N SER A 285 2.50 2.60 15.01
CA SER A 285 2.52 3.65 13.99
C SER A 285 1.44 3.45 12.91
N ALA A 286 1.10 2.20 12.61
CA ALA A 286 0.15 1.86 11.55
C ALA A 286 -1.30 2.00 11.99
N PHE A 287 -1.61 1.66 13.24
CA PHE A 287 -2.96 1.54 13.76
C PHE A 287 -3.18 2.50 14.93
N GLU A 288 -4.27 3.26 14.89
CA GLU A 288 -4.61 4.25 15.93
C GLU A 288 -5.09 3.57 17.23
N GLU A 289 -5.52 2.31 17.16
CA GLU A 289 -6.06 1.55 18.27
C GLU A 289 -5.00 0.60 18.87
N GLU A 290 -4.94 0.50 20.20
CA GLU A 290 -4.05 -0.45 20.91
C GLU A 290 -4.44 -1.94 20.72
N GLY A 291 -5.62 -2.20 20.14
CA GLY A 291 -6.24 -3.52 20.03
C GLY A 291 -5.52 -4.61 19.21
N PRO A 292 -4.77 -4.31 18.11
CA PRO A 292 -4.24 -5.36 17.25
C PRO A 292 -3.23 -6.29 17.95
N LEU A 293 -2.39 -5.74 18.84
CA LEU A 293 -1.38 -6.51 19.56
C LEU A 293 -1.97 -7.33 20.72
N SER A 294 -3.04 -6.85 21.36
CA SER A 294 -3.71 -7.61 22.42
C SER A 294 -4.43 -8.85 21.89
N GLU A 295 -4.83 -8.85 20.61
CA GLU A 295 -5.50 -9.99 19.96
C GLU A 295 -4.49 -10.99 19.35
N LEU A 296 -3.24 -10.58 19.12
CA LEU A 296 -2.21 -11.41 18.50
C LEU A 296 -1.98 -12.78 19.19
N PRO A 297 -1.96 -12.90 20.55
CA PRO A 297 -1.77 -14.18 21.21
C PRO A 297 -2.80 -15.24 20.82
N ARG A 298 -4.02 -14.84 20.43
CA ARG A 298 -5.06 -15.76 19.98
C ARG A 298 -4.64 -16.49 18.70
N TYR A 299 -4.10 -15.76 17.73
CA TYR A 299 -3.61 -16.36 16.49
C TYR A 299 -2.32 -17.18 16.70
N LEU A 300 -1.43 -16.76 17.61
CA LEU A 300 -0.20 -17.51 17.92
C LEU A 300 -0.46 -18.80 18.70
N GLY A 301 -1.48 -18.81 19.56
CA GLY A 301 -1.88 -19.99 20.32
C GLY A 301 -2.81 -20.94 19.56
N HIS A 302 -3.35 -20.52 18.42
CA HIS A 302 -4.24 -21.32 17.61
C HIS A 302 -3.44 -22.36 16.80
N ALA A 303 -3.74 -23.65 17.02
CA ALA A 303 -3.05 -24.75 16.33
C ALA A 303 -3.57 -25.02 14.91
N GLY A 304 -4.74 -24.48 14.55
CA GLY A 304 -5.38 -24.64 13.23
C GLY A 304 -5.00 -23.58 12.21
N ASP A 305 -5.80 -23.49 11.14
CA ASP A 305 -5.61 -22.47 10.10
C ASP A 305 -6.01 -21.09 10.65
N PRO A 306 -5.13 -20.07 10.57
CA PRO A 306 -5.48 -18.71 10.97
C PRO A 306 -6.69 -18.13 10.21
N THR A 307 -7.01 -18.66 9.02
CA THR A 307 -8.20 -18.30 8.25
C THR A 307 -9.49 -18.72 8.95
N ASP A 308 -9.51 -19.94 9.51
CA ASP A 308 -10.66 -20.46 10.27
C ASP A 308 -10.90 -19.60 11.53
N GLU A 309 -9.82 -19.29 12.25
CA GLU A 309 -9.86 -18.46 13.46
C GLU A 309 -10.35 -17.03 13.16
N LEU A 310 -9.88 -16.42 12.06
CA LEU A 310 -10.36 -15.11 11.61
C LEU A 310 -11.86 -15.19 11.25
N ALA A 311 -12.27 -16.19 10.47
CA ALA A 311 -13.66 -16.35 10.04
C ALA A 311 -14.60 -16.53 11.24
N ALA A 312 -14.23 -17.38 12.21
CA ALA A 312 -15.01 -17.62 13.42
C ALA A 312 -15.17 -16.34 14.25
N LYS A 313 -14.09 -15.57 14.41
CA LYS A 313 -14.12 -14.32 15.16
C LYS A 313 -14.93 -13.23 14.47
N VAL A 314 -14.81 -13.11 13.15
CA VAL A 314 -15.63 -12.19 12.34
C VAL A 314 -17.12 -12.51 12.48
N LEU A 315 -17.52 -13.78 12.35
CA LEU A 315 -18.92 -14.18 12.54
C LEU A 315 -19.42 -13.88 13.96
N SER A 316 -18.57 -14.06 14.97
CA SER A 316 -18.88 -13.66 16.35
C SER A 316 -19.11 -12.15 16.49
N VAL A 317 -18.26 -11.31 15.88
CA VAL A 317 -18.42 -9.83 15.87
C VAL A 317 -19.74 -9.44 15.18
N LEU A 318 -20.06 -10.11 14.08
CA LEU A 318 -21.29 -9.86 13.32
C LEU A 318 -22.55 -10.39 14.02
N LYS A 319 -22.40 -11.32 14.97
CA LYS A 319 -23.45 -12.11 15.62
C LYS A 319 -24.20 -13.03 14.66
N GLU A 320 -23.44 -13.63 13.75
CA GLU A 320 -23.95 -14.56 12.74
C GLU A 320 -23.73 -16.01 13.17
N SER A 321 -24.47 -16.93 12.56
CA SER A 321 -24.44 -18.35 12.87
C SER A 321 -23.16 -19.03 12.35
N SER A 322 -22.72 -20.10 13.02
CA SER A 322 -21.52 -20.86 12.66
C SER A 322 -21.70 -21.77 11.44
N ASP A 323 -22.93 -21.94 10.95
CA ASP A 323 -23.24 -22.74 9.75
C ASP A 323 -22.62 -22.16 8.47
N VAL A 324 -22.32 -20.87 8.43
CA VAL A 324 -21.66 -20.19 7.30
C VAL A 324 -20.13 -20.18 7.41
N LEU A 325 -19.55 -20.73 8.49
CA LEU A 325 -18.10 -20.66 8.77
C LEU A 325 -17.25 -21.21 7.62
N GLY A 326 -17.62 -22.36 7.06
CA GLY A 326 -16.88 -22.98 5.96
C GLY A 326 -16.83 -22.08 4.72
N SER A 327 -17.97 -21.55 4.29
CA SER A 327 -18.04 -20.65 3.13
C SER A 327 -17.32 -19.32 3.38
N PHE A 328 -17.37 -18.81 4.62
CA PHE A 328 -16.66 -17.60 5.00
C PHE A 328 -15.13 -17.80 4.95
N THR A 329 -14.65 -18.95 5.44
CA THR A 329 -13.23 -19.33 5.39
C THR A 329 -12.73 -19.43 3.94
N VAL A 330 -13.48 -20.10 3.08
CA VAL A 330 -13.15 -20.21 1.63
C VAL A 330 -13.02 -18.83 0.99
N MET A 331 -13.92 -17.90 1.31
CA MET A 331 -13.87 -16.51 0.82
C MET A 331 -12.64 -15.73 1.28
N LEU A 332 -12.18 -15.94 2.51
CA LEU A 332 -11.04 -15.21 3.08
C LEU A 332 -9.69 -15.80 2.67
N THR A 333 -9.65 -17.08 2.32
CA THR A 333 -8.42 -17.80 1.95
C THR A 333 -7.57 -17.05 0.91
N PRO A 334 -8.09 -16.63 -0.27
CA PRO A 334 -7.27 -15.93 -1.26
C PRO A 334 -6.80 -14.55 -0.79
N VAL A 335 -7.57 -13.88 0.07
CA VAL A 335 -7.18 -12.59 0.67
C VAL A 335 -5.97 -12.80 1.56
N LEU A 336 -6.01 -13.78 2.48
CA LEU A 336 -4.90 -14.05 3.39
C LEU A 336 -3.68 -14.65 2.69
N ALA A 337 -3.87 -15.44 1.62
CA ALA A 337 -2.77 -15.90 0.78
C ALA A 337 -1.98 -14.73 0.17
N SER A 338 -2.66 -13.66 -0.26
CA SER A 338 -1.99 -12.47 -0.80
C SER A 338 -1.09 -11.77 0.24
N LEU A 339 -1.44 -11.83 1.53
CA LEU A 339 -0.65 -11.24 2.61
C LEU A 339 0.66 -12.01 2.81
N GLN A 340 0.63 -13.34 2.68
CA GLN A 340 1.82 -14.19 2.87
C GLN A 340 2.96 -13.78 1.93
N GLU A 341 2.65 -13.50 0.66
CA GLU A 341 3.64 -13.09 -0.33
C GLU A 341 4.23 -11.71 0.00
N ASP A 342 3.37 -10.76 0.34
CA ASP A 342 3.75 -9.38 0.66
C ASP A 342 4.66 -9.36 1.91
N PHE A 343 4.28 -10.04 2.99
CA PHE A 343 5.08 -10.10 4.21
C PHE A 343 6.34 -10.95 4.09
N ALA A 344 6.31 -12.04 3.33
CA ALA A 344 7.54 -12.80 3.04
C ALA A 344 8.57 -11.94 2.30
N PHE A 345 8.13 -11.07 1.40
CA PHE A 345 9.01 -10.09 0.75
C PHE A 345 9.56 -9.06 1.75
N ALA A 346 8.69 -8.43 2.55
CA ALA A 346 9.09 -7.42 3.52
C ALA A 346 10.09 -7.97 4.56
N SER A 347 9.82 -9.15 5.13
CA SER A 347 10.70 -9.79 6.11
C SER A 347 12.08 -10.15 5.53
N ARG A 348 12.17 -10.54 4.25
CA ARG A 348 13.46 -10.71 3.57
C ARG A 348 14.22 -9.40 3.44
N GLN A 349 13.54 -8.30 3.13
CA GLN A 349 14.19 -6.98 3.06
C GLN A 349 14.71 -6.54 4.43
N ILE A 350 13.92 -6.74 5.50
CA ILE A 350 14.31 -6.46 6.90
C ILE A 350 15.56 -7.27 7.29
N LYS A 351 15.60 -8.56 6.94
CA LYS A 351 16.77 -9.39 7.21
C LYS A 351 18.00 -8.89 6.46
N LEU A 352 17.86 -8.60 5.17
CA LEU A 352 18.97 -8.16 4.32
C LEU A 352 19.50 -6.77 4.69
N SER A 353 18.68 -5.90 5.28
CA SER A 353 19.15 -4.60 5.76
C SER A 353 19.99 -4.70 7.03
N GLY A 354 20.04 -5.85 7.70
CA GLY A 354 20.85 -6.03 8.90
C GLY A 354 20.40 -5.12 10.05
N VAL A 355 19.08 -4.98 10.24
CA VAL A 355 18.50 -4.20 11.35
C VAL A 355 19.07 -4.70 12.67
N LYS A 356 19.55 -3.78 13.49
CA LYS A 356 20.13 -4.07 14.81
C LYS A 356 19.16 -3.62 15.91
N ALA A 357 19.08 -4.41 16.97
CA ALA A 357 18.29 -4.13 18.17
C ALA A 357 18.82 -2.97 18.99
#